data_AF-A0A0B7MIH9-F1
#
_entry.id   AF-A0A0B7MIH9-F1
#
_cell.length_a   1.000
_cell.length_b   1.000
_cell.length_c   1.000
_cell.angle_alpha   90.00
_cell.angle_beta   90.00
_cell.angle_gamma   90.00
#
_symmetry.space_group_name_H-M   'P 1'
#
loop_
_entity.id
_entity.type
_entity.pdbx_description
1 polymer ?
#
loop_
_entity_poly.entity_id
_entity_poly.type
_entity_poly.pdbx_seq_one_letter_code
_entity_poly.pdbx_strand_id
1 'polypeptide(L)'
;MIVLTRNRGYQKEPVSHPLRLLLEKKYREYPGLIKAMLNRYMIYNETLDYIDESEQKGQTVVIRPSRKLEVDRFEKNAEKLTALYNQGFEDANMAYDRIKSINEG
;
A
#
# COMPACT_ATOMS: atom_id res chain seq x y z
N MET A 1 13.82 -2.00 -5.61
CA MET A 1 12.79 -0.97 -5.82
C MET A 1 11.43 -1.53 -5.45
N ILE A 2 10.60 -0.76 -4.73
CA ILE A 2 9.23 -1.12 -4.34
C ILE A 2 8.29 0.01 -4.78
N VAL A 3 7.11 -0.34 -5.30
CA VAL A 3 6.07 0.64 -5.70
C VAL A 3 4.85 0.46 -4.81
N LEU A 4 4.43 1.53 -4.12
CA LEU A 4 3.26 1.56 -3.26
C LEU A 4 2.16 2.42 -3.88
N THR A 5 0.90 2.07 -3.62
CA THR A 5 -0.28 2.78 -4.13
C THR A 5 -0.92 3.70 -3.11
N ARG A 6 -0.32 3.83 -1.93
CA ARG A 6 -0.79 4.67 -0.83
C ARG A 6 0.31 5.63 -0.40
N ASN A 7 -0.11 6.81 0.06
CA ASN A 7 0.80 7.81 0.61
C ASN A 7 1.55 7.26 1.83
N ARG A 8 2.69 7.90 2.16
CA ARG A 8 3.42 7.64 3.39
C ARG A 8 2.51 7.85 4.61
N GLY A 9 2.66 6.99 5.62
CA GLY A 9 1.86 7.02 6.84
C GLY A 9 0.47 6.38 6.72
N TYR A 10 0.11 5.82 5.55
CA TYR A 10 -1.11 5.01 5.46
C TYR A 10 -1.01 3.78 6.37
N GLN A 11 -2.05 3.55 7.17
CA GLN A 11 -2.21 2.33 7.95
C GLN A 11 -3.46 1.58 7.50
N LYS A 12 -3.34 0.26 7.44
CA LYS A 12 -4.47 -0.63 7.19
C LYS A 12 -5.24 -0.82 8.49
N GLU A 13 -6.50 -0.43 8.45
CA GLU A 13 -7.43 -0.65 9.54
C GLU A 13 -7.85 -2.12 9.64
N PRO A 14 -8.15 -2.62 10.87
CA PRO A 14 -8.80 -3.91 11.05
C PRO A 14 -10.18 -3.93 10.39
N VAL A 15 -10.69 -5.14 10.14
CA VAL A 15 -12.09 -5.28 9.73
C VAL A 15 -13.02 -4.76 10.82
N SER A 16 -14.11 -4.11 10.44
CA SER A 16 -15.09 -3.59 11.40
C SER A 16 -15.73 -4.73 12.20
N HIS A 17 -16.13 -4.44 13.45
CA HIS A 17 -16.74 -5.43 14.34
C HIS A 17 -17.97 -6.15 13.73
N PRO A 18 -18.93 -5.47 13.07
CA PRO A 18 -20.04 -6.16 12.43
C PRO A 18 -19.60 -7.12 11.32
N LEU A 19 -18.59 -6.74 10.54
CA LEU A 19 -18.06 -7.58 9.46
C LEU A 19 -17.31 -8.78 10.02
N ARG A 20 -16.55 -8.61 11.11
CA ARG A 20 -15.89 -9.72 11.83
C ARG A 20 -16.90 -10.79 12.25
N LEU A 21 -17.99 -10.40 12.91
CA LEU A 21 -19.03 -11.33 13.34
C LEU A 21 -19.66 -12.08 12.15
N LEU A 22 -19.89 -11.37 11.04
CA LEU A 22 -20.40 -11.97 9.80
C LEU A 22 -19.43 -13.01 9.22
N LEU A 23 -18.13 -12.69 9.16
CA LEU A 23 -17.09 -13.59 8.67
C LEU A 23 -16.98 -14.84 9.55
N GLU A 24 -16.97 -14.67 10.87
CA GLU A 24 -16.91 -15.77 11.84
C GLU A 24 -18.13 -16.70 11.75
N LYS A 25 -19.32 -16.14 11.49
CA LYS A 25 -20.55 -16.94 11.28
C LYS A 25 -20.54 -17.66 9.93
N LYS A 26 -20.19 -16.96 8.85
CA LYS A 26 -20.26 -17.48 7.47
C LYS A 26 -19.18 -18.52 7.19
N TYR A 27 -17.98 -18.33 7.73
CA TYR A 27 -16.81 -19.17 7.45
C TYR A 27 -16.38 -20.00 8.65
N ARG A 28 -17.32 -20.37 9.54
CA ARG A 28 -17.03 -21.10 10.80
C ARG A 28 -16.22 -22.38 10.60
N GLU A 29 -16.43 -23.07 9.48
CA GLU A 29 -15.71 -24.30 9.12
C GLU A 29 -14.26 -24.06 8.69
N TYR A 30 -13.86 -22.79 8.48
CA TYR A 30 -12.55 -22.38 7.97
C TYR A 30 -11.82 -21.45 8.96
N PRO A 31 -11.42 -21.93 10.15
CA PRO A 31 -10.77 -21.10 11.18
C PRO A 31 -9.47 -20.44 10.72
N GLY A 32 -8.70 -21.12 9.84
CA GLY A 32 -7.48 -20.56 9.24
C GLY A 32 -7.76 -19.36 8.33
N LEU A 33 -8.84 -19.41 7.54
CA LEU A 33 -9.28 -18.30 6.69
C LEU A 33 -9.71 -17.11 7.54
N ILE A 34 -10.53 -17.34 8.58
CA ILE A 34 -10.95 -16.29 9.52
C ILE A 34 -9.71 -15.63 10.12
N LYS A 35 -8.79 -16.41 10.68
CA LYS A 35 -7.54 -15.88 11.27
C LYS A 35 -6.75 -15.03 10.28
N ALA A 36 -6.58 -15.51 9.05
CA ALA A 36 -5.87 -14.76 8.00
C ALA A 36 -6.57 -13.43 7.66
N MET A 37 -7.90 -13.43 7.52
CA MET A 37 -8.67 -12.22 7.22
C MET A 37 -8.62 -11.20 8.36
N LEU A 38 -8.73 -11.65 9.61
CA LEU A 38 -8.70 -10.78 10.79
C LEU A 38 -7.32 -10.20 11.04
N ASN A 39 -6.25 -10.96 10.78
CA ASN A 39 -4.88 -10.54 11.04
C ASN A 39 -4.19 -9.82 9.87
N ARG A 40 -4.83 -9.78 8.68
CA ARG A 40 -4.26 -9.18 7.47
C ARG A 40 -3.74 -7.75 7.66
N TYR A 41 -4.44 -6.95 8.47
CA TYR A 41 -4.06 -5.55 8.68
C TYR A 41 -2.71 -5.45 9.43
N MET A 42 -2.44 -6.33 10.39
CA MET A 42 -1.17 -6.37 11.13
C MET A 42 -0.01 -6.68 10.18
N ILE A 43 -0.11 -7.77 9.42
CA ILE A 43 0.92 -8.18 8.45
C ILE A 43 1.19 -7.07 7.43
N TYR A 44 0.14 -6.40 6.94
CA TYR A 44 0.28 -5.30 6.00
C TYR A 44 1.03 -4.11 6.62
N ASN A 45 0.68 -3.71 7.84
CA ASN A 45 1.31 -2.58 8.53
C ASN A 45 2.77 -2.89 8.90
N GLU A 46 3.05 -4.09 9.42
CA GLU A 46 4.42 -4.56 9.67
C GLU A 46 5.27 -4.54 8.39
N THR A 47 4.68 -4.90 7.25
CA THR A 47 5.35 -4.82 5.95
C THR A 47 5.66 -3.37 5.57
N LEU A 48 4.75 -2.42 5.83
CA LEU A 48 5.00 -1.00 5.56
C LEU A 48 6.12 -0.44 6.44
N ASP A 49 6.15 -0.80 7.72
CA ASP A 49 7.20 -0.39 8.65
C ASP A 49 8.57 -0.91 8.20
N TYR A 50 8.64 -2.20 7.82
CA TYR A 50 9.85 -2.80 7.27
C TYR A 50 10.34 -2.10 5.98
N ILE A 51 9.41 -1.72 5.09
CA ILE A 51 9.74 -0.99 3.86
C ILE A 51 10.28 0.40 4.18
N ASP A 52 9.66 1.11 5.12
CA ASP A 52 10.10 2.44 5.55
C ASP A 52 11.48 2.41 6.21
N GLU A 53 11.77 1.38 7.02
CA GLU A 53 13.11 1.16 7.56
C GLU A 53 14.14 0.86 6.47
N SER A 54 13.79 -0.02 5.53
CA SER A 54 14.68 -0.40 4.42
C SER A 54 15.01 0.79 3.52
N GLU A 55 14.04 1.68 3.29
CA GLU A 55 14.26 2.92 2.56
C GLU A 55 15.20 3.87 3.32
N GLN A 56 15.00 4.04 4.63
CA GLN A 56 15.87 4.89 5.47
C GLN A 56 17.31 4.39 5.51
N LYS A 57 17.51 3.07 5.48
CA LYS A 57 18.83 2.43 5.40
C LYS A 57 19.46 2.49 4.01
N GLY A 58 18.75 3.05 3.01
CA GLY A 58 19.21 3.13 1.62
C GLY A 58 19.23 1.77 0.89
N GLN A 59 18.59 0.73 1.46
CA GLN A 59 18.60 -0.63 0.92
C GLN A 59 17.60 -0.83 -0.22
N THR A 60 16.59 0.05 -0.33
CA THR A 60 15.61 0.02 -1.41
C THR A 60 15.10 1.41 -1.71
N VAL A 61 14.78 1.68 -2.98
CA VAL A 61 14.00 2.86 -3.36
C VAL A 61 12.51 2.54 -3.29
N VAL A 62 11.73 3.40 -2.63
CA VAL A 62 10.27 3.32 -2.62
C VAL A 62 9.69 4.43 -3.49
N ILE A 63 8.89 4.05 -4.49
CA ILE A 63 8.02 4.98 -5.22
C ILE A 63 6.65 4.89 -4.58
N ARG A 64 6.10 6.04 -4.18
CA ARG A 64 4.76 6.15 -3.63
C ARG A 64 4.19 7.53 -3.96
N PRO A 65 2.85 7.69 -4.01
CA PRO A 65 2.21 8.96 -4.26
C PRO A 65 2.74 10.09 -3.38
N SER A 66 3.35 11.11 -3.97
CA SER A 66 3.88 12.29 -3.26
C SER A 66 2.78 13.21 -2.74
N ARG A 67 1.68 13.32 -3.49
CA ARG A 67 0.48 14.08 -3.15
C ARG A 67 -0.67 13.15 -2.75
N LYS A 68 -1.60 13.67 -1.94
CA LYS A 68 -2.74 12.93 -1.41
C LYS A 68 -3.55 12.29 -2.56
N LEU A 69 -3.93 11.03 -2.39
CA LEU A 69 -4.84 10.37 -3.33
C LEU A 69 -6.25 10.95 -3.22
N GLU A 70 -6.79 11.40 -4.36
CA GLU A 70 -8.19 11.85 -4.51
C GLU A 70 -9.09 10.79 -5.16
N VAL A 71 -8.51 9.69 -5.61
CA VAL A 71 -9.25 8.57 -6.22
C VAL A 71 -9.60 7.50 -5.19
N ASP A 72 -10.79 6.94 -5.33
CA ASP A 72 -11.18 5.73 -4.60
C ASP A 72 -10.90 4.45 -5.43
N ARG A 73 -11.22 3.28 -4.87
CA ARG A 73 -10.96 1.99 -5.51
C ARG A 73 -11.81 1.74 -6.76
N PHE A 74 -12.98 2.38 -6.86
CA PHE A 74 -13.96 2.18 -7.92
C PHE A 74 -14.16 3.45 -8.76
N GLU A 75 -13.17 4.35 -8.76
CA GLU A 75 -13.21 5.63 -9.45
C GLU A 75 -13.33 5.43 -10.97
N LYS A 76 -14.18 6.26 -11.59
CA LYS A 76 -14.47 6.22 -13.02
C LYS A 76 -14.26 7.57 -13.70
N ASN A 77 -14.07 8.64 -12.95
CA ASN A 77 -13.81 9.96 -13.50
C ASN A 77 -12.44 9.97 -14.20
N ALA A 78 -12.47 10.14 -15.52
CA ALA A 78 -11.27 10.10 -16.36
C ALA A 78 -10.25 11.20 -16.01
N GLU A 79 -10.70 12.39 -15.62
CA GLU A 79 -9.81 13.50 -15.25
C GLU A 79 -9.02 13.17 -13.99
N LYS A 80 -9.69 12.65 -12.95
CA LYS A 80 -9.01 12.24 -11.72
C LYS A 80 -8.04 11.08 -11.95
N LEU A 81 -8.41 10.11 -12.79
CA LEU A 81 -7.54 9.01 -13.16
C LEU A 81 -6.30 9.49 -13.94
N THR A 82 -6.49 10.45 -14.84
CA THR A 82 -5.40 11.08 -15.60
C THR A 82 -4.47 11.87 -14.67
N ALA A 83 -5.04 12.62 -13.72
CA ALA A 83 -4.26 13.34 -12.72
C ALA A 83 -3.39 12.39 -11.87
N LEU A 84 -3.96 11.26 -11.42
CA LEU A 84 -3.21 10.22 -10.70
C LEU A 84 -2.09 9.61 -11.55
N TYR A 85 -2.36 9.33 -12.83
CA TYR A 85 -1.36 8.81 -13.75
C TYR A 85 -0.18 9.78 -13.92
N ASN A 86 -0.46 11.06 -14.18
CA ASN A 86 0.57 12.09 -14.33
C ASN A 86 1.39 12.24 -13.04
N GLN A 87 0.72 12.23 -11.89
CA GLN A 87 1.41 12.25 -10.59
C GLN A 87 2.35 11.04 -10.45
N GLY A 88 1.89 9.83 -10.78
CA GLY A 88 2.73 8.63 -10.72
C GLY A 88 3.94 8.70 -11.64
N PHE A 89 3.80 9.31 -12.81
CA PHE A 89 4.89 9.54 -13.75
C PHE A 89 5.93 10.53 -13.19
N GLU A 90 5.48 11.64 -12.60
CA GLU A 90 6.34 12.59 -11.90
C GLU A 90 7.08 11.94 -10.72
N ASP A 91 6.37 11.16 -9.91
CA ASP A 91 6.94 10.44 -8.76
C ASP A 91 8.04 9.45 -9.18
N ALA A 92 7.84 8.76 -10.32
CA ALA A 92 8.85 7.87 -10.89
C ALA A 92 10.07 8.64 -11.42
N ASN A 93 9.85 9.76 -12.13
CA ASN A 93 10.95 10.60 -12.63
C ASN A 93 11.81 11.15 -11.48
N MET A 94 11.20 11.60 -10.39
CA MET A 94 11.93 12.05 -9.19
C MET A 94 12.71 10.94 -8.50
N ALA A 95 12.31 9.68 -8.69
CA ALA A 95 13.00 8.52 -8.15
C ALA A 95 14.10 7.97 -9.07
N TYR A 96 14.16 8.40 -10.33
CA TYR A 96 15.00 7.80 -11.38
C TYR A 96 16.48 7.69 -10.97
N ASP A 97 17.07 8.78 -10.50
CA ASP A 97 18.49 8.80 -10.10
C ASP A 97 18.77 7.87 -8.92
N ARG A 98 17.86 7.84 -7.93
CA ARG A 98 17.96 6.93 -6.77
C ARG A 98 17.85 5.47 -7.20
N ILE A 99 16.99 5.16 -8.18
CA ILE A 99 16.82 3.80 -8.69
C ILE A 99 18.09 3.35 -9.41
N LYS A 100 18.68 4.23 -10.22
CA LYS A 100 19.92 3.96 -10.93
C LYS A 100 21.08 3.69 -9.96
N SER A 101 21.23 4.50 -8.91
CA SER A 101 22.34 4.35 -7.96
C SER A 101 22.31 3.05 -7.15
N ILE A 102 21.13 2.45 -6.91
CA ILE A 102 21.03 1.15 -6.23
C ILE A 102 21.39 -0.03 -7.15
N ASN A 103 21.21 0.10 -8.46
CA ASN A 103 21.46 -1.00 -9.40
C ASN A 103 22.93 -1.08 -9.88
N GLU A 104 23.71 -0.02 -9.64
CA GLU A 104 25.14 0.06 -10.03
C GLU A 104 26.08 -0.29 -8.87
N GLY A 105 25.55 -0.63 -7.69
CA GLY A 105 26.30 -0.99 -6.47
C GLY A 105 26.29 -2.47 -6.15
#